data_AF-A0AAE4BX21-F1
#
_entry.id   AF-A0AAE4BX21-F1
#
_cell.length_a   1.000
_cell.length_b   1.000
_cell.length_c   1.000
_cell.angle_alpha   90.00
_cell.angle_beta   90.00
_cell.angle_gamma   90.00
#
_symmetry.space_group_name_H-M   'P 1'
#
loop_
_entity.id
_entity.type
_entity.pdbx_description
1 polymer ?
#
loop_
_entity_poly.entity_id
_entity_poly.type
_entity_poly.pdbx_seq_one_letter_code
_entity_poly.pdbx_strand_id
1 'polypeptide(L)'
;MVRLLDCFSAFVSFGLALDASIAAGRAAPPSHDAAQQQARRLLDAARACASGQPAAQVESAVFAMVAWIDEILARHPGAAAGAAPLQVQLFNSNNAHSEFFHHLSALGAEDDELREVYWHALVHGFKGQYYFESDDRGELGKLKALHGHQLRLRPLALGSLVQDRITPQPYGVADPPGPHDLRRRDRSLLRALGALALLLPLFYLLWWQWPAGLHAGEPGPAQRIEQHLQSYACADLSASADKGGRLHVSGFVSLPADLQRVEREVAGLLPDAGSPTFDVRLRVWPHCEVFAILKPYQLRNREKAHGLGVTAVTARNGRLREGDDVRMQVAAPRHDSYLWVDYYTAEGSVMHLNTGQPVRLRAGEKLDLGRDIPASWLVAPPFGTVLVTVLSSPTPFDGAADRPPYELASAYLLRLREALAANKGNERLLADFEFFETTAR
;
A
#
# COMPACT_ATOMS: atom_id res chain seq x y z
N MET A 1 -7.45 37.50 -13.28
CA MET A 1 -6.70 36.42 -13.97
C MET A 1 -7.69 35.32 -14.30
N VAL A 2 -7.51 34.63 -15.43
CA VAL A 2 -8.32 33.46 -15.80
C VAL A 2 -7.91 32.31 -14.89
N ARG A 3 -8.87 31.57 -14.32
CA ARG A 3 -8.56 30.40 -13.48
C ARG A 3 -8.01 29.30 -14.37
N LEU A 4 -6.99 28.58 -13.90
CA LEU A 4 -6.37 27.52 -14.70
C LEU A 4 -7.38 26.49 -15.24
N LEU A 5 -8.35 26.07 -14.42
CA LEU A 5 -9.42 25.13 -14.82
C LEU A 5 -10.26 25.64 -16.00
N ASP A 6 -10.56 26.95 -16.06
CA ASP A 6 -11.43 27.52 -17.09
C ASP A 6 -10.83 27.35 -18.49
N CYS A 7 -9.50 27.36 -18.60
CA CYS A 7 -8.77 27.08 -19.84
C CYS A 7 -8.95 25.64 -20.34
N PHE A 8 -9.25 24.69 -19.46
CA PHE A 8 -9.51 23.29 -19.81
C PHE A 8 -11.00 22.97 -20.00
N SER A 9 -11.92 23.93 -19.81
CA SER A 9 -13.37 23.70 -19.89
C SER A 9 -13.84 23.02 -21.19
N ALA A 10 -13.31 23.44 -22.34
CA ALA A 10 -13.62 22.84 -23.64
C ALA A 10 -13.07 21.40 -23.76
N PHE A 11 -11.88 21.14 -23.20
CA PHE A 11 -11.28 19.82 -23.15
C PHE A 11 -12.08 18.87 -22.25
N VAL A 12 -12.45 19.34 -21.05
CA VAL A 12 -13.29 18.56 -20.11
C VAL A 12 -14.66 18.26 -20.72
N SER A 13 -15.29 19.25 -21.35
CA SER A 13 -16.58 19.05 -22.02
C SER A 13 -16.47 18.00 -23.14
N PHE A 14 -15.39 18.03 -23.93
CA PHE A 14 -15.12 17.03 -24.96
C PHE A 14 -14.93 15.62 -24.36
N GLY A 15 -14.11 15.48 -23.31
CA GLY A 15 -13.86 14.19 -22.66
C GLY A 15 -15.14 13.58 -22.10
N LEU A 16 -15.98 14.37 -21.43
CA LEU A 16 -17.27 13.91 -20.91
C LEU A 16 -18.25 13.51 -22.02
N ALA A 17 -18.30 14.28 -23.11
CA ALA A 17 -19.13 13.95 -24.26
C ALA A 17 -18.66 12.65 -24.95
N LEU A 18 -17.35 12.46 -25.06
CA LEU A 18 -16.74 11.25 -25.60
C LEU A 18 -17.09 10.04 -24.74
N ASP A 19 -16.87 10.12 -23.42
CA ASP A 19 -17.19 9.06 -22.46
C ASP A 19 -18.67 8.65 -22.54
N ALA A 20 -19.58 9.63 -22.52
CA ALA A 20 -21.02 9.39 -22.67
C ALA A 20 -21.36 8.74 -24.02
N SER A 21 -20.68 9.13 -25.11
CA SER A 21 -20.90 8.54 -26.44
C SER A 21 -20.41 7.10 -26.55
N ILE A 22 -19.29 6.76 -25.88
CA ILE A 22 -18.73 5.41 -25.80
C ILE A 22 -19.67 4.53 -24.97
N ALA A 23 -20.12 5.01 -23.81
CA ALA A 23 -21.07 4.30 -22.96
C ALA A 23 -22.41 4.03 -23.68
N ALA A 24 -22.82 4.93 -24.59
CA ALA A 24 -24.01 4.75 -25.44
C ALA A 24 -23.77 3.89 -26.69
N GLY A 25 -22.56 3.34 -26.88
CA GLY A 25 -22.21 2.48 -28.03
C GLY A 25 -22.11 3.20 -29.37
N ARG A 26 -22.00 4.54 -29.39
CA ARG A 26 -21.94 5.34 -30.62
C ARG A 26 -20.54 5.78 -31.01
N ALA A 27 -19.67 6.04 -30.01
CA ALA A 27 -18.31 6.56 -30.16
C ALA A 27 -18.22 7.76 -31.13
N ALA A 28 -18.38 8.99 -30.62
CA ALA A 28 -18.26 10.21 -31.40
C ALA A 28 -17.11 11.07 -30.84
N PRO A 29 -16.03 11.36 -31.60
CA PRO A 29 -15.78 11.00 -33.02
C PRO A 29 -15.69 9.48 -33.29
N PRO A 30 -15.98 9.03 -34.53
CA PRO A 30 -16.08 7.60 -34.86
C PRO A 30 -14.74 6.84 -34.87
N SER A 31 -13.62 7.54 -35.06
CA SER A 31 -12.29 6.93 -35.01
C SER A 31 -11.55 7.37 -33.76
N HIS A 32 -10.79 6.43 -33.18
CA HIS A 32 -9.93 6.70 -32.04
C HIS A 32 -8.94 7.83 -32.35
N ASP A 33 -8.33 7.79 -33.54
CA ASP A 33 -7.36 8.82 -33.95
C ASP A 33 -8.00 10.20 -34.11
N ALA A 34 -9.25 10.30 -34.60
CA ALA A 34 -9.94 11.58 -34.66
C ALA A 34 -10.27 12.12 -33.27
N ALA A 35 -10.66 11.24 -32.34
CA ALA A 35 -10.88 11.60 -30.94
C ALA A 35 -9.57 12.09 -30.29
N GLN A 36 -8.45 11.40 -30.54
CA GLN A 36 -7.14 11.77 -30.01
C GLN A 36 -6.60 13.09 -30.61
N GLN A 37 -6.77 13.31 -31.92
CA GLN A 37 -6.41 14.57 -32.57
C GLN A 37 -7.26 15.74 -32.04
N GLN A 38 -8.55 15.51 -31.80
CA GLN A 38 -9.42 16.53 -31.20
C GLN A 38 -8.99 16.86 -29.77
N ALA A 39 -8.68 15.85 -28.95
CA ALA A 39 -8.14 16.04 -27.60
C ALA A 39 -6.85 16.86 -27.64
N ARG A 40 -5.92 16.54 -28.54
CA ARG A 40 -4.65 17.25 -28.72
C ARG A 40 -4.85 18.73 -29.07
N ARG A 41 -5.72 19.04 -30.04
CA ARG A 41 -6.04 20.44 -30.41
C ARG A 41 -6.61 21.23 -29.24
N LEU A 42 -7.46 20.60 -28.42
CA LEU A 42 -8.05 21.25 -27.24
C LEU A 42 -7.02 21.48 -26.13
N LEU A 43 -6.06 20.56 -25.95
CA LEU A 43 -4.93 20.77 -25.02
C LEU A 43 -4.02 21.91 -25.46
N ASP A 44 -3.72 22.01 -26.75
CA ASP A 44 -2.90 23.10 -27.27
C ASP A 44 -3.60 24.47 -27.10
N ALA A 45 -4.93 24.51 -27.29
CA ALA A 45 -5.74 25.70 -26.98
C ALA A 45 -5.76 26.03 -25.47
N ALA A 46 -5.84 25.02 -24.60
CA ALA A 46 -5.79 25.20 -23.15
C ALA A 46 -4.43 25.77 -22.69
N ARG A 47 -3.32 25.26 -23.26
CA ARG A 47 -1.97 25.82 -23.03
C ARG A 47 -1.87 27.29 -23.43
N ALA A 48 -2.41 27.65 -24.60
CA ALA A 48 -2.42 29.03 -25.08
C ALA A 48 -3.24 29.95 -24.14
N CYS A 49 -4.40 29.50 -23.68
CA CYS A 49 -5.22 30.19 -22.69
C CYS A 49 -4.48 30.39 -21.35
N ALA A 50 -3.73 29.38 -20.90
CA ALA A 50 -3.00 29.39 -19.64
C ALA A 50 -1.60 30.06 -19.72
N SER A 51 -1.28 30.75 -20.82
CA SER A 51 0.05 31.34 -21.07
C SER A 51 0.54 32.34 -20.03
N GLY A 52 -0.35 32.89 -19.19
CA GLY A 52 -0.01 33.78 -18.08
C GLY A 52 0.34 33.07 -16.76
N GLN A 53 0.26 31.73 -16.70
CA GLN A 53 0.51 30.92 -15.50
C GLN A 53 1.93 30.31 -15.53
N PRO A 54 2.48 29.86 -14.38
CA PRO A 54 3.78 29.20 -14.34
C PRO A 54 3.81 27.96 -15.23
N ALA A 55 4.81 27.86 -16.12
CA ALA A 55 4.91 26.78 -17.10
C ALA A 55 4.88 25.38 -16.46
N ALA A 56 5.50 25.20 -15.29
CA ALA A 56 5.48 23.94 -14.55
C ALA A 56 4.06 23.54 -14.11
N GLN A 57 3.24 24.51 -13.66
CA GLN A 57 1.84 24.25 -13.29
C GLN A 57 0.99 23.95 -14.52
N VAL A 58 1.21 24.66 -15.63
CA VAL A 58 0.49 24.40 -16.89
C VAL A 58 0.80 22.99 -17.40
N GLU A 59 2.07 22.58 -17.45
CA GLU A 59 2.42 21.23 -17.92
C GLU A 59 1.94 20.13 -16.97
N SER A 60 1.96 20.36 -15.65
CA SER A 60 1.35 19.42 -14.69
C SER A 60 -0.17 19.32 -14.86
N ALA A 61 -0.86 20.43 -15.13
CA ALA A 61 -2.29 20.42 -15.44
C ALA A 61 -2.60 19.69 -16.75
N VAL A 62 -1.79 19.89 -17.79
CA VAL A 62 -1.92 19.15 -19.05
C VAL A 62 -1.67 17.65 -18.82
N PHE A 63 -0.67 17.29 -18.01
CA PHE A 63 -0.42 15.89 -17.65
C PHE A 63 -1.63 15.24 -16.98
N ALA A 64 -2.24 15.91 -16.00
CA ALA A 64 -3.46 15.43 -15.34
C ALA A 64 -4.60 15.18 -16.33
N MET A 65 -4.82 16.13 -17.25
CA MET A 65 -5.85 16.06 -18.27
C MET A 65 -5.57 14.98 -19.32
N VAL A 66 -4.30 14.74 -19.65
CA VAL A 66 -3.85 13.65 -20.52
C VAL A 66 -4.09 12.29 -19.87
N ALA A 67 -3.72 12.11 -18.60
CA ALA A 67 -3.97 10.88 -17.86
C ALA A 67 -5.46 10.52 -17.87
N TRP A 68 -6.33 11.51 -17.62
CA TRP A 68 -7.77 11.33 -17.62
C TRP A 68 -8.35 10.99 -19.01
N ILE A 69 -7.99 11.74 -20.05
CA ILE A 69 -8.54 11.48 -21.38
C ILE A 69 -8.02 10.17 -21.98
N ASP A 70 -6.79 9.75 -21.69
CA ASP A 70 -6.26 8.48 -22.17
C ASP A 70 -7.02 7.28 -21.59
N GLU A 71 -7.50 7.38 -20.34
CA GLU A 71 -8.38 6.36 -19.74
C GLU A 71 -9.76 6.29 -20.43
N ILE A 72 -10.27 7.41 -20.93
CA ILE A 72 -11.49 7.46 -21.74
C ILE A 72 -11.22 6.89 -23.14
N LEU A 73 -10.14 7.32 -23.79
CA LEU A 73 -9.74 6.89 -25.13
C LEU A 73 -9.44 5.38 -25.18
N ALA A 74 -8.88 4.81 -24.12
CA ALA A 74 -8.64 3.36 -24.00
C ALA A 74 -9.92 2.52 -24.09
N ARG A 75 -11.09 3.10 -23.76
CA ARG A 75 -12.41 2.45 -23.88
C ARG A 75 -13.07 2.64 -25.24
N HIS A 76 -12.46 3.42 -26.12
CA HIS A 76 -12.97 3.63 -27.48
C HIS A 76 -12.89 2.33 -28.30
N PRO A 77 -13.91 1.95 -29.09
CA PRO A 77 -13.91 0.70 -29.86
C PRO A 77 -12.71 0.53 -30.82
N GLY A 78 -12.20 1.65 -31.34
CA GLY A 78 -11.02 1.70 -32.21
C GLY A 78 -9.66 1.73 -31.49
N ALA A 79 -9.59 1.62 -30.16
CA ALA A 79 -8.35 1.81 -29.40
C ALA A 79 -7.24 0.80 -29.78
N ALA A 80 -7.59 -0.46 -30.03
CA ALA A 80 -6.62 -1.51 -30.36
C ALA A 80 -5.81 -1.27 -31.65
N ALA A 81 -6.37 -0.51 -32.59
CA ALA A 81 -5.73 -0.15 -33.86
C ALA A 81 -5.28 1.33 -33.89
N GLY A 82 -5.47 2.06 -32.79
CA GLY A 82 -5.20 3.49 -32.70
C GLY A 82 -3.72 3.81 -32.48
N ALA A 83 -3.37 5.08 -32.65
CA ALA A 83 -2.05 5.57 -32.29
C ALA A 83 -1.75 5.40 -30.79
N ALA A 84 -0.46 5.48 -30.42
CA ALA A 84 -0.01 5.38 -29.03
C ALA A 84 -0.74 6.40 -28.13
N PRO A 85 -1.01 6.12 -26.84
CA PRO A 85 -1.69 7.05 -25.94
C PRO A 85 -1.03 8.43 -25.84
N LEU A 86 -1.80 9.48 -25.52
CA LEU A 86 -1.26 10.85 -25.44
C LEU A 86 -0.15 10.99 -24.38
N GLN A 87 -0.20 10.26 -23.28
CA GLN A 87 0.86 10.21 -22.26
C GLN A 87 2.22 9.81 -22.85
N VAL A 88 2.23 8.89 -23.82
CA VAL A 88 3.45 8.45 -24.51
C VAL A 88 3.92 9.54 -25.47
N GLN A 89 2.99 10.08 -26.27
CA GLN A 89 3.30 11.07 -27.30
C GLN A 89 3.74 12.42 -26.74
N LEU A 90 3.24 12.82 -25.56
CA LEU A 90 3.44 14.14 -24.97
C LEU A 90 4.47 14.15 -23.84
N PHE A 91 4.51 13.09 -23.04
CA PHE A 91 5.28 13.05 -21.80
C PHE A 91 6.27 11.89 -21.72
N ASN A 92 6.36 11.05 -22.77
CA ASN A 92 7.20 9.84 -22.77
C ASN A 92 6.94 8.95 -21.54
N SER A 93 5.68 8.93 -21.05
CA SER A 93 5.26 8.13 -19.91
C SER A 93 4.30 7.04 -20.37
N ASN A 94 4.48 5.85 -19.81
CA ASN A 94 3.54 4.72 -19.93
C ASN A 94 2.78 4.45 -18.62
N ASN A 95 2.98 5.29 -17.59
CA ASN A 95 2.54 5.07 -16.21
C ASN A 95 1.72 6.24 -15.66
N ALA A 96 1.07 7.01 -16.54
CA ALA A 96 0.30 8.20 -16.13
C ALA A 96 -0.82 7.86 -15.13
N HIS A 97 -1.33 6.62 -15.15
CA HIS A 97 -2.31 6.12 -14.17
C HIS A 97 -1.83 6.17 -12.71
N SER A 98 -0.51 6.16 -12.47
CA SER A 98 0.09 6.19 -11.13
C SER A 98 0.85 7.49 -10.88
N GLU A 99 1.57 7.99 -11.89
CA GLU A 99 2.27 9.29 -11.83
C GLU A 99 1.31 10.44 -11.53
N PHE A 100 0.05 10.35 -11.99
CA PHE A 100 -1.00 11.30 -11.61
C PHE A 100 -1.11 11.49 -10.10
N PHE A 101 -1.13 10.38 -9.33
CA PHE A 101 -1.29 10.42 -7.88
C PHE A 101 -0.01 10.89 -7.18
N HIS A 102 1.15 10.59 -7.75
CA HIS A 102 2.42 11.14 -7.29
C HIS A 102 2.43 12.67 -7.42
N HIS A 103 2.07 13.22 -8.59
CA HIS A 103 1.96 14.67 -8.78
C HIS A 103 0.93 15.30 -7.86
N LEU A 104 -0.24 14.67 -7.70
CA LEU A 104 -1.30 15.15 -6.79
C LEU A 104 -0.82 15.20 -5.32
N SER A 105 -0.06 14.20 -4.89
CA SER A 105 0.49 14.14 -3.52
C SER A 105 1.59 15.17 -3.26
N ALA A 106 2.31 15.58 -4.31
CA ALA A 106 3.37 16.58 -4.24
C ALA A 106 2.86 18.03 -4.18
N LEU A 107 1.56 18.26 -4.42
CA LEU A 107 0.98 19.61 -4.42
C LEU A 107 1.01 20.23 -3.02
N GLY A 108 1.60 21.42 -2.91
CA GLY A 108 1.65 22.21 -1.70
C GLY A 108 0.37 23.01 -1.43
N ALA A 109 0.35 23.74 -0.31
CA ALA A 109 -0.79 24.58 0.07
C ALA A 109 -1.06 25.73 -0.91
N GLU A 110 -0.05 26.18 -1.65
CA GLU A 110 -0.15 27.29 -2.61
C GLU A 110 -0.63 26.85 -4.01
N ASP A 111 -0.69 25.54 -4.27
CA ASP A 111 -1.02 24.98 -5.58
C ASP A 111 -2.54 24.80 -5.79
N ASP A 112 -3.36 25.70 -5.24
CA ASP A 112 -4.82 25.60 -5.24
C ASP A 112 -5.42 25.43 -6.65
N GLU A 113 -4.97 26.24 -7.62
CA GLU A 113 -5.51 26.20 -8.99
C GLU A 113 -5.11 24.91 -9.72
N LEU A 114 -3.92 24.38 -9.44
CA LEU A 114 -3.47 23.11 -9.99
C LEU A 114 -4.19 21.93 -9.33
N ARG A 115 -4.36 21.97 -7.99
CA ARG A 115 -5.12 21.00 -7.22
C ARG A 115 -6.56 20.90 -7.72
N GLU A 116 -7.16 22.02 -8.09
CA GLU A 116 -8.49 22.06 -8.69
C GLU A 116 -8.55 21.28 -10.01
N VAL A 117 -7.57 21.43 -10.91
CA VAL A 117 -7.50 20.66 -12.17
C VAL A 117 -7.43 19.15 -11.90
N TYR A 118 -6.56 18.71 -11.00
CA TYR A 118 -6.44 17.29 -10.63
C TYR A 118 -7.73 16.77 -9.98
N TRP A 119 -8.30 17.55 -9.06
CA TRP A 119 -9.54 17.18 -8.39
C TRP A 119 -10.69 17.03 -9.38
N HIS A 120 -10.77 17.92 -10.39
CA HIS A 120 -11.75 17.82 -11.47
C HIS A 120 -11.61 16.53 -12.28
N ALA A 121 -10.38 16.10 -12.61
CA ALA A 121 -10.17 14.80 -13.25
C ALA A 121 -10.73 13.63 -12.42
N LEU A 122 -10.50 13.64 -11.09
CA LEU A 122 -11.02 12.61 -10.19
C LEU A 122 -12.54 12.57 -10.13
N VAL A 123 -13.22 13.72 -9.96
CA VAL A 123 -14.69 13.74 -9.90
C VAL A 123 -15.36 13.48 -11.23
N HIS A 124 -14.65 13.70 -12.34
CA HIS A 124 -15.07 13.30 -13.69
C HIS A 124 -14.68 11.85 -14.04
N GLY A 125 -14.34 11.03 -13.05
CA GLY A 125 -14.28 9.58 -13.18
C GLY A 125 -12.91 9.00 -13.49
N PHE A 126 -11.83 9.79 -13.44
CA PHE A 126 -10.48 9.23 -13.51
C PHE A 126 -10.24 8.25 -12.35
N LYS A 127 -9.88 7.01 -12.68
CA LYS A 127 -9.55 5.99 -11.67
C LYS A 127 -8.06 5.75 -11.54
N GLY A 128 -7.32 5.77 -12.66
CA GLY A 128 -5.91 5.45 -12.72
C GLY A 128 -5.58 4.14 -12.01
N GLN A 129 -4.61 4.16 -11.09
CA GLN A 129 -4.20 2.98 -10.32
C GLN A 129 -5.30 2.38 -9.43
N TYR A 130 -6.43 3.09 -9.22
CA TYR A 130 -7.60 2.62 -8.46
C TYR A 130 -8.72 2.07 -9.36
N TYR A 131 -8.41 1.55 -10.55
CA TYR A 131 -9.40 1.06 -11.53
C TYR A 131 -10.39 0.02 -10.99
N PHE A 132 -10.00 -0.74 -9.96
CA PHE A 132 -10.81 -1.75 -9.29
C PHE A 132 -11.89 -1.17 -8.35
N GLU A 133 -11.79 0.11 -7.96
CA GLU A 133 -12.82 0.76 -7.16
C GLU A 133 -14.03 1.12 -8.05
N SER A 134 -15.23 0.85 -7.52
CA SER A 134 -16.51 1.09 -8.22
C SER A 134 -17.36 2.16 -7.56
N ASP A 135 -17.00 2.60 -6.36
CA ASP A 135 -17.69 3.63 -5.60
C ASP A 135 -16.69 4.50 -4.79
N ASP A 136 -17.20 5.56 -4.17
CA ASP A 136 -16.40 6.52 -3.38
C ASP A 136 -16.17 6.05 -1.92
N ARG A 137 -16.34 4.76 -1.59
CA ARG A 137 -16.04 4.23 -0.24
C ARG A 137 -14.58 3.82 -0.07
N GLY A 138 -13.84 3.67 -1.17
CA GLY A 138 -12.43 3.30 -1.19
C GLY A 138 -11.47 4.48 -1.03
N GLU A 139 -10.22 4.27 -1.44
CA GLU A 139 -9.16 5.28 -1.38
C GLU A 139 -9.42 6.44 -2.34
N LEU A 140 -10.01 6.17 -3.51
CA LEU A 140 -10.32 7.21 -4.49
C LEU A 140 -11.32 8.22 -3.91
N GLY A 141 -12.31 7.73 -3.16
CA GLY A 141 -13.25 8.58 -2.43
C GLY A 141 -12.60 9.41 -1.34
N LYS A 142 -11.63 8.84 -0.59
CA LYS A 142 -10.84 9.57 0.41
C LYS A 142 -10.00 10.67 -0.22
N LEU A 143 -9.36 10.40 -1.37
CA LEU A 143 -8.57 11.40 -2.11
C LEU A 143 -9.46 12.55 -2.63
N LYS A 144 -10.63 12.24 -3.20
CA LYS A 144 -11.62 13.25 -3.60
C LYS A 144 -12.03 14.14 -2.42
N ALA A 145 -12.30 13.55 -1.26
CA ALA A 145 -12.67 14.29 -0.06
C ALA A 145 -11.50 15.16 0.45
N LEU A 146 -10.32 14.57 0.61
CA LEU A 146 -9.11 15.24 1.11
C LEU A 146 -8.76 16.48 0.28
N HIS A 147 -8.62 16.31 -1.04
CA HIS A 147 -8.24 17.40 -1.93
C HIS A 147 -9.40 18.37 -2.15
N GLY A 148 -10.65 17.91 -2.12
CA GLY A 148 -11.84 18.76 -2.21
C GLY A 148 -11.92 19.77 -1.05
N HIS A 149 -11.61 19.35 0.18
CA HIS A 149 -11.58 20.25 1.35
C HIS A 149 -10.51 21.34 1.28
N GLN A 150 -9.46 21.12 0.48
CA GLN A 150 -8.35 22.04 0.30
C GLN A 150 -8.59 23.04 -0.84
N LEU A 151 -9.64 22.87 -1.66
CA LEU A 151 -9.98 23.82 -2.72
C LEU A 151 -10.47 25.15 -2.17
N ARG A 152 -10.17 26.23 -2.88
CA ARG A 152 -10.70 27.58 -2.61
C ARG A 152 -12.23 27.61 -2.60
N LEU A 153 -12.83 26.95 -3.59
CA LEU A 153 -14.27 26.70 -3.66
C LEU A 153 -14.54 25.26 -3.25
N ARG A 154 -14.83 25.08 -1.96
CA ARG A 154 -15.08 23.73 -1.42
C ARG A 154 -16.36 23.14 -2.01
N PRO A 155 -16.31 21.89 -2.51
CA PRO A 155 -17.49 21.19 -2.96
C PRO A 155 -18.42 20.92 -1.78
N LEU A 156 -19.73 21.01 -2.00
CA LEU A 156 -20.74 20.69 -0.99
C LEU A 156 -20.74 19.17 -0.72
N ALA A 157 -20.72 18.78 0.56
CA ALA A 157 -20.86 17.38 0.94
C ALA A 157 -22.33 16.96 0.80
N LEU A 158 -22.67 16.24 -0.27
CA LEU A 158 -24.06 15.85 -0.55
C LEU A 158 -24.74 15.07 0.61
N GLY A 159 -23.95 14.32 1.38
CA GLY A 159 -24.43 13.57 2.56
C GLY A 159 -24.76 14.44 3.77
N SER A 160 -24.18 15.64 3.88
CA SER A 160 -24.54 16.60 4.93
C SER A 160 -25.65 17.54 4.50
N LEU A 161 -26.09 17.56 3.24
CA LEU A 161 -27.16 18.47 2.78
C LEU A 161 -28.49 18.29 3.53
N VAL A 162 -28.74 17.11 4.11
CA VAL A 162 -29.90 16.86 4.99
C VAL A 162 -29.76 17.60 6.33
N GLN A 163 -28.53 17.83 6.78
CA GLN A 163 -28.19 18.52 8.03
C GLN A 163 -27.89 20.01 7.80
N ASP A 164 -27.35 20.36 6.63
CA ASP A 164 -27.01 21.71 6.23
C ASP A 164 -28.29 22.46 5.87
N ARG A 165 -28.50 23.58 6.55
CA ARG A 165 -29.70 24.39 6.41
C ARG A 165 -29.63 25.24 5.14
N ILE A 166 -29.81 24.61 3.97
CA ILE A 166 -29.63 25.25 2.65
C ILE A 166 -30.78 26.22 2.32
N THR A 167 -31.91 26.14 3.02
CA THR A 167 -33.03 27.08 2.90
C THR A 167 -33.44 27.68 4.25
N PRO A 168 -34.04 28.88 4.28
CA PRO A 168 -34.56 29.50 5.50
C PRO A 168 -35.87 28.85 6.03
N GLN A 169 -36.21 27.62 5.64
CA GLN A 169 -37.38 26.92 6.17
C GLN A 169 -37.20 26.54 7.65
N PRO A 170 -38.28 26.45 8.45
CA PRO A 170 -38.17 26.16 9.87
C PRO A 170 -37.88 24.66 10.10
N TYR A 171 -36.61 24.31 10.31
CA TYR A 171 -36.12 22.99 10.78
C TYR A 171 -36.58 22.61 12.20
N GLY A 172 -37.59 23.30 12.74
CA GLY A 172 -38.13 23.09 14.09
C GLY A 172 -39.31 22.11 14.15
N VAL A 173 -39.72 21.55 13.00
CA VAL A 173 -40.79 20.54 12.93
C VAL A 173 -40.14 19.17 12.86
N ALA A 174 -40.52 18.27 13.77
CA ALA A 174 -40.03 16.89 13.77
C ALA A 174 -40.46 16.17 12.48
N ASP A 175 -39.54 15.42 11.87
CA ASP A 175 -39.85 14.60 10.69
C ASP A 175 -41.00 13.63 10.99
N PRO A 176 -41.94 13.42 10.06
CA PRO A 176 -43.01 12.46 10.25
C PRO A 176 -42.44 11.03 10.40
N PRO A 177 -42.97 10.21 11.31
CA PRO A 177 -42.51 8.85 11.50
C PRO A 177 -42.68 8.05 10.20
N GLY A 178 -41.56 7.53 9.69
CA GLY A 178 -41.54 6.67 8.50
C GLY A 178 -42.26 5.33 8.74
N PRO A 179 -42.64 4.61 7.66
CA PRO A 179 -43.40 3.37 7.76
C PRO A 179 -42.66 2.30 8.58
N HIS A 180 -43.39 1.60 9.45
CA HIS A 180 -42.83 0.53 10.28
C HIS A 180 -42.33 -0.64 9.42
N ASP A 181 -41.01 -0.83 9.38
CA ASP A 181 -40.37 -1.94 8.69
C ASP A 181 -40.52 -3.25 9.48
N LEU A 182 -41.49 -4.07 9.07
CA LEU A 182 -41.77 -5.40 9.63
C LEU A 182 -40.55 -6.36 9.52
N ARG A 183 -39.59 -6.09 8.63
CA ARG A 183 -38.37 -6.91 8.43
C ARG A 183 -37.38 -6.80 9.60
N ARG A 184 -37.57 -5.84 10.52
CA ARG A 184 -36.70 -5.67 11.69
C ARG A 184 -36.88 -6.79 12.72
N ARG A 185 -38.09 -7.37 12.84
CA ARG A 185 -38.39 -8.50 13.75
C ARG A 185 -37.76 -9.81 13.26
N ASP A 186 -37.81 -10.07 11.96
CA ASP A 186 -37.19 -11.27 11.36
C ASP A 186 -35.66 -11.26 11.49
N ARG A 187 -35.05 -10.08 11.35
CA ARG A 187 -33.60 -9.90 11.55
C ARG A 187 -33.16 -10.11 12.99
N SER A 188 -33.99 -9.77 14.00
CA SER A 188 -33.67 -10.07 15.40
C SER A 188 -33.75 -11.56 15.72
N LEU A 189 -34.71 -12.28 15.14
CA LEU A 189 -34.83 -13.74 15.31
C LEU A 189 -33.67 -14.48 14.64
N LEU A 190 -33.29 -14.08 13.43
CA LEU A 190 -32.13 -14.63 12.72
C LEU A 190 -30.81 -14.40 13.47
N ARG A 191 -30.63 -13.23 14.09
CA ARG A 191 -29.43 -12.95 14.91
C ARG A 191 -29.39 -13.78 16.19
N ALA A 192 -30.54 -14.00 16.84
CA ALA A 192 -30.62 -14.84 18.04
C ALA A 192 -30.33 -16.32 17.72
N LEU A 193 -30.87 -16.84 16.62
CA LEU A 193 -30.58 -18.20 16.13
C LEU A 193 -29.10 -18.37 15.73
N GLY A 194 -28.52 -17.38 15.04
CA GLY A 194 -27.10 -17.38 14.71
C GLY A 194 -26.19 -17.36 15.94
N ALA A 195 -26.54 -16.57 16.97
CA ALA A 195 -25.80 -16.55 18.23
C ALA A 195 -25.85 -17.90 18.96
N LEU A 196 -27.01 -18.56 18.98
CA LEU A 196 -27.17 -19.87 19.61
C LEU A 196 -26.37 -20.97 18.88
N ALA A 197 -26.35 -20.92 17.54
CA ALA A 197 -25.58 -21.84 16.70
C ALA A 197 -24.06 -21.70 16.88
N LEU A 198 -23.57 -20.52 17.28
CA LEU A 198 -22.16 -20.28 17.60
C LEU A 198 -21.78 -20.69 19.04
N LEU A 199 -22.70 -20.54 19.99
CA LEU A 199 -22.42 -20.83 21.41
C LEU A 199 -22.36 -22.33 21.71
N LEU A 200 -23.18 -23.15 21.06
CA LEU A 200 -23.18 -24.61 21.24
C LEU A 200 -21.84 -25.31 20.90
N PRO A 201 -21.19 -25.06 19.74
CA PRO A 201 -19.89 -25.65 19.43
C PRO A 201 -18.76 -25.07 20.29
N LEU A 202 -18.86 -23.81 20.70
CA LEU A 202 -17.91 -23.19 21.63
C LEU A 202 -17.94 -23.89 22.99
N PHE A 203 -19.14 -24.18 23.50
CA PHE A 203 -19.33 -24.88 24.77
C PHE A 203 -18.85 -26.33 24.69
N TYR A 204 -19.07 -27.00 23.56
CA TYR A 204 -18.55 -28.35 23.29
C TYR A 204 -17.01 -28.39 23.23
N LEU A 205 -16.37 -27.40 22.60
CA LEU A 205 -14.91 -27.27 22.56
C LEU A 205 -14.32 -26.96 23.94
N LEU A 206 -14.96 -26.09 24.72
CA LEU A 206 -14.57 -25.80 26.11
C LEU A 206 -14.69 -27.03 27.02
N TRP A 207 -15.70 -27.86 26.80
CA TRP A 207 -15.88 -29.12 27.52
C TRP A 207 -14.82 -30.16 27.15
N TRP A 208 -14.45 -30.27 25.88
CA TRP A 208 -13.40 -31.18 25.40
C TRP A 208 -12.00 -30.75 25.85
N GLN A 209 -11.76 -29.44 26.00
CA GLN A 209 -10.48 -28.88 26.46
C GLN A 209 -10.29 -28.91 27.98
N TRP A 210 -11.05 -29.73 28.70
CA TRP A 210 -10.81 -30.00 30.12
C TRP A 210 -10.09 -31.35 30.34
N PRO A 211 -8.78 -31.47 30.06
CA PRO A 211 -8.02 -32.61 30.54
C PRO A 211 -7.74 -32.43 32.04
N ALA A 212 -7.90 -33.53 32.76
CA ALA A 212 -7.36 -33.73 34.10
C ALA A 212 -5.87 -33.35 34.15
N GLY A 213 -5.46 -32.83 35.30
CA GLY A 213 -4.17 -32.21 35.59
C GLY A 213 -2.94 -32.84 34.92
N LEU A 214 -2.19 -31.98 34.24
CA LEU A 214 -0.74 -32.11 34.15
C LEU A 214 -0.16 -30.87 34.81
N HIS A 215 0.60 -31.08 35.89
CA HIS A 215 1.39 -30.05 36.52
C HIS A 215 2.44 -29.54 35.51
N ALA A 216 2.10 -28.48 34.77
CA ALA A 216 3.10 -27.63 34.17
C ALA A 216 3.82 -26.94 35.34
N GLY A 217 5.10 -27.29 35.55
CA GLY A 217 5.94 -26.58 36.50
C GLY A 217 5.87 -25.07 36.23
N GLU A 218 5.85 -24.26 37.28
CA GLU A 218 5.71 -22.82 37.15
C GLU A 218 6.74 -22.27 36.13
N PRO A 219 6.31 -21.55 35.09
CA PRO A 219 7.24 -20.96 34.13
C PRO A 219 8.22 -20.04 34.86
N GLY A 220 9.51 -20.24 34.58
CA GLY A 220 10.57 -19.39 35.12
C GLY A 220 10.31 -17.91 34.79
N PRO A 221 10.92 -16.97 35.54
CA PRO A 221 10.66 -15.54 35.39
C PRO A 221 10.84 -15.03 33.95
N ALA A 222 11.83 -15.56 33.21
CA ALA A 222 12.03 -15.21 31.79
C ALA A 222 10.86 -15.65 30.89
N GLN A 223 10.26 -16.81 31.14
CA GLN A 223 9.14 -17.33 30.35
C GLN A 223 7.83 -16.59 30.64
N ARG A 224 7.63 -16.14 31.89
CA ARG A 224 6.52 -15.24 32.23
C ARG A 224 6.64 -13.88 31.55
N ILE A 225 7.85 -13.32 31.53
CA ILE A 225 8.12 -12.05 30.84
C ILE A 225 7.91 -12.23 29.33
N GLU A 226 8.42 -13.31 28.74
CA GLU A 226 8.22 -13.60 27.32
C GLU A 226 6.74 -13.71 26.96
N GLN A 227 5.93 -14.43 27.75
CA GLN A 227 4.48 -14.49 27.56
C GLN A 227 3.80 -13.12 27.63
N HIS A 228 4.25 -12.25 28.55
CA HIS A 228 3.73 -10.89 28.66
C HIS A 228 4.07 -10.03 27.43
N LEU A 229 5.30 -10.17 26.92
CA LEU A 229 5.79 -9.44 25.74
C LEU A 229 5.06 -9.84 24.44
N GLN A 230 4.44 -11.02 24.37
CA GLN A 230 3.59 -11.42 23.23
C GLN A 230 2.26 -10.65 23.13
N SER A 231 1.91 -9.82 24.12
CA SER A 231 0.69 -9.00 24.08
C SER A 231 0.80 -7.78 23.16
N TYR A 232 2.00 -7.42 22.72
CA TYR A 232 2.23 -6.27 21.85
C TYR A 232 1.83 -6.57 20.40
N ALA A 233 1.04 -5.66 19.81
CA ALA A 233 0.59 -5.81 18.43
C ALA A 233 1.73 -5.51 17.44
N CYS A 234 1.91 -6.38 16.43
CA CYS A 234 2.93 -6.24 15.40
C CYS A 234 4.34 -6.04 16.01
N ALA A 235 4.68 -6.90 16.98
CA ALA A 235 5.93 -6.90 17.70
C ALA A 235 6.54 -8.31 17.71
N ASP A 236 7.86 -8.39 17.80
CA ASP A 236 8.57 -9.63 18.06
C ASP A 236 9.62 -9.33 19.13
N LEU A 237 9.31 -9.71 20.36
CA LEU A 237 10.14 -9.46 21.53
C LEU A 237 10.51 -10.79 22.16
N SER A 238 11.78 -10.96 22.49
CA SER A 238 12.27 -12.13 23.20
C SER A 238 13.06 -11.70 24.43
N ALA A 239 12.97 -12.50 25.49
CA ALA A 239 13.65 -12.26 26.74
C ALA A 239 14.54 -13.46 27.06
N SER A 240 15.83 -13.21 27.28
CA SER A 240 16.81 -14.24 27.64
C SER A 240 17.60 -13.80 28.87
N ALA A 241 17.96 -14.73 29.76
CA ALA A 241 18.82 -14.43 30.89
C ALA A 241 20.29 -14.75 30.52
N ASP A 242 21.20 -13.82 30.77
CA ASP A 242 22.64 -14.07 30.62
C ASP A 242 23.15 -15.05 31.70
N LYS A 243 24.40 -15.53 31.54
CA LYS A 243 25.02 -16.45 32.51
C LYS A 243 25.17 -15.86 33.92
N GLY A 244 25.07 -14.55 34.08
CA GLY A 244 25.09 -13.82 35.35
C GLY A 244 23.71 -13.48 35.90
N GLY A 245 22.63 -13.98 35.27
CA GLY A 245 21.25 -13.75 35.70
C GLY A 245 20.66 -12.40 35.30
N ARG A 246 21.36 -11.58 34.49
CA ARG A 246 20.80 -10.33 33.96
C ARG A 246 19.92 -10.62 32.77
N LEU A 247 18.74 -10.01 32.75
CA LEU A 247 17.81 -10.16 31.65
C LEU A 247 18.24 -9.29 30.44
N HIS A 248 18.19 -9.89 29.26
CA HIS A 248 18.38 -9.25 27.98
C HIS A 248 17.09 -9.38 27.17
N VAL A 249 16.45 -8.24 26.88
CA VAL A 249 15.24 -8.14 26.07
C VAL A 249 15.63 -7.58 24.72
N SER A 250 15.32 -8.30 23.64
CA SER A 250 15.64 -7.86 22.28
C SER A 250 14.48 -8.07 21.32
N GLY A 251 14.46 -7.29 20.24
CA GLY A 251 13.45 -7.42 19.20
C GLY A 251 12.95 -6.09 18.66
N PHE A 252 11.65 -6.00 18.39
CA PHE A 252 11.03 -4.77 17.92
C PHE A 252 9.58 -4.58 18.36
N VAL A 253 9.13 -3.33 18.31
CA VAL A 253 7.75 -2.89 18.50
C VAL A 253 7.29 -2.02 17.33
N SER A 254 5.98 -1.88 17.13
CA SER A 254 5.40 -1.12 16.01
C SER A 254 5.10 0.35 16.32
N LEU A 255 4.90 0.70 17.59
CA LEU A 255 4.57 2.06 18.03
C LEU A 255 5.73 2.68 18.82
N PRO A 256 6.05 3.98 18.60
CA PRO A 256 7.06 4.67 19.39
C PRO A 256 6.78 4.66 20.91
N ALA A 257 5.50 4.73 21.30
CA ALA A 257 5.08 4.69 22.69
C ALA A 257 5.37 3.32 23.35
N ASP A 258 5.41 2.25 22.56
CA ASP A 258 5.64 0.91 23.08
C ASP A 258 7.11 0.67 23.47
N LEU A 259 8.07 1.40 22.90
CA LEU A 259 9.48 1.31 23.29
C LEU A 259 9.65 1.57 24.79
N GLN A 260 9.14 2.71 25.26
CA GLN A 260 9.19 3.09 26.67
C GLN A 260 8.24 2.25 27.54
N ARG A 261 7.20 1.66 26.95
CA ARG A 261 6.27 0.80 27.67
C ARG A 261 6.91 -0.54 28.02
N VAL A 262 7.62 -1.15 27.07
CA VAL A 262 8.33 -2.42 27.29
C VAL A 262 9.34 -2.29 28.43
N GLU A 263 10.14 -1.22 28.43
CA GLU A 263 11.12 -0.99 29.50
C GLU A 263 10.47 -0.88 30.88
N ARG A 264 9.37 -0.13 30.98
CA ARG A 264 8.63 0.05 32.25
C ARG A 264 7.96 -1.24 32.73
N GLU A 265 7.34 -2.00 31.84
CA GLU A 265 6.66 -3.25 32.18
C GLU A 265 7.65 -4.33 32.61
N VAL A 266 8.78 -4.47 31.90
CA VAL A 266 9.84 -5.44 32.27
C VAL A 266 10.51 -5.04 33.60
N ALA A 267 10.77 -3.75 33.83
CA ALA A 267 11.32 -3.27 35.10
C ALA A 267 10.35 -3.50 36.27
N GLY A 268 9.03 -3.34 36.06
CA GLY A 268 8.02 -3.58 37.09
C GLY A 268 7.84 -5.04 37.48
N LEU A 269 8.18 -5.99 36.59
CA LEU A 269 8.08 -7.43 36.84
C LEU A 269 9.31 -8.02 37.56
N LEU A 270 10.39 -7.25 37.69
CA LEU A 270 11.66 -7.68 38.27
C LEU A 270 12.21 -6.66 39.29
N PRO A 271 11.60 -6.54 40.49
CA PRO A 271 12.09 -5.64 41.52
C PRO A 271 13.47 -6.05 42.10
N ASP A 272 13.81 -7.34 42.08
CA ASP A 272 15.01 -7.90 42.72
C ASP A 272 16.07 -8.47 41.75
N ALA A 273 15.80 -8.49 40.43
CA ALA A 273 16.77 -8.90 39.42
C ALA A 273 17.42 -7.64 38.84
N GLY A 274 18.76 -7.62 38.72
CA GLY A 274 19.52 -6.44 38.31
C GLY A 274 19.06 -5.81 36.99
N SER A 275 19.57 -4.60 36.69
CA SER A 275 19.10 -3.77 35.57
C SER A 275 19.07 -4.54 34.23
N PRO A 276 17.88 -4.75 33.63
CA PRO A 276 17.75 -5.42 32.34
C PRO A 276 18.41 -4.60 31.22
N THR A 277 18.91 -5.28 30.20
CA THR A 277 19.44 -4.66 28.98
C THR A 277 18.42 -4.77 27.86
N PHE A 278 18.19 -3.68 27.13
CA PHE A 278 17.19 -3.59 26.07
C PHE A 278 17.86 -3.33 24.72
N ASP A 279 17.60 -4.19 23.74
CA ASP A 279 17.90 -4.00 22.32
C ASP A 279 16.59 -4.10 21.52
N VAL A 280 15.71 -3.12 21.74
CA VAL A 280 14.39 -3.06 21.12
C VAL A 280 14.37 -1.92 20.10
N ARG A 281 14.01 -2.24 18.86
CA ARG A 281 13.93 -1.27 17.76
C ARG A 281 12.49 -0.97 17.36
N LEU A 282 12.27 0.18 16.73
CA LEU A 282 10.97 0.51 16.13
C LEU A 282 10.87 -0.13 14.74
N ARG A 283 9.77 -0.83 14.46
CA ARG A 283 9.43 -1.36 13.13
C ARG A 283 7.95 -1.13 12.87
N VAL A 284 7.64 -0.02 12.22
CA VAL A 284 6.27 0.38 11.91
C VAL A 284 5.67 -0.55 10.85
N TRP A 285 4.35 -0.71 10.85
CA TRP A 285 3.64 -1.37 9.75
C TRP A 285 4.03 -0.72 8.40
N PRO A 286 4.27 -1.48 7.32
CA PRO A 286 4.04 -2.94 7.14
C PRO A 286 5.21 -3.83 7.58
N HIS A 287 6.37 -3.26 7.95
CA HIS A 287 7.61 -3.99 8.20
C HIS A 287 7.48 -5.10 9.25
N CYS A 288 6.80 -4.81 10.36
CA CYS A 288 6.56 -5.78 11.43
C CYS A 288 5.69 -6.96 10.97
N GLU A 289 4.72 -6.71 10.10
CA GLU A 289 3.78 -7.71 9.60
C GLU A 289 4.48 -8.65 8.61
N VAL A 290 5.26 -8.08 7.68
CA VAL A 290 6.09 -8.84 6.75
C VAL A 290 7.08 -9.73 7.50
N PHE A 291 7.75 -9.17 8.52
CA PHE A 291 8.64 -9.94 9.38
C PHE A 291 7.91 -11.12 10.02
N ALA A 292 6.72 -10.90 10.60
CA ALA A 292 5.96 -11.96 11.26
C ALA A 292 5.56 -13.08 10.28
N ILE A 293 5.16 -12.72 9.06
CA ILE A 293 4.80 -13.66 8.00
C ILE A 293 6.01 -14.50 7.57
N LEU A 294 7.19 -13.88 7.43
CA LEU A 294 8.38 -14.53 6.87
C LEU A 294 9.30 -15.19 7.89
N LYS A 295 9.20 -14.84 9.18
CA LYS A 295 10.04 -15.38 10.26
C LYS A 295 10.12 -16.92 10.25
N PRO A 296 9.02 -17.69 10.11
CA PRO A 296 9.11 -19.15 10.10
C PRO A 296 9.95 -19.72 8.94
N TYR A 297 9.94 -19.05 7.79
CA TYR A 297 10.68 -19.47 6.60
C TYR A 297 12.17 -19.08 6.69
N GLN A 298 12.48 -17.94 7.33
CA GLN A 298 13.86 -17.56 7.63
C GLN A 298 14.49 -18.47 8.69
N LEU A 299 13.76 -18.82 9.75
CA LEU A 299 14.22 -19.77 10.76
C LEU A 299 14.58 -21.11 10.10
N ARG A 300 13.70 -21.63 9.24
CA ARG A 300 13.98 -22.85 8.47
C ARG A 300 15.23 -22.73 7.60
N ASN A 301 15.40 -21.63 6.87
CA ASN A 301 16.57 -21.36 6.05
C ASN A 301 17.87 -21.43 6.87
N ARG A 302 17.86 -20.84 8.07
CA ARG A 302 19.02 -20.80 8.99
C ARG A 302 19.28 -22.16 9.65
N GLU A 303 18.27 -22.78 10.25
CA GLU A 303 18.39 -24.05 10.98
C GLU A 303 18.86 -25.19 10.08
N LYS A 304 18.31 -25.28 8.86
CA LYS A 304 18.71 -26.29 7.88
C LYS A 304 19.90 -25.88 7.01
N ALA A 305 20.49 -24.70 7.26
CA ALA A 305 21.62 -24.14 6.51
C ALA A 305 21.43 -24.21 4.98
N HIS A 306 20.24 -23.84 4.49
CA HIS A 306 19.90 -23.91 3.07
C HIS A 306 20.68 -22.91 2.21
N GLY A 307 21.17 -21.83 2.81
CA GLY A 307 22.12 -20.89 2.20
C GLY A 307 21.50 -19.77 1.38
N LEU A 308 20.17 -19.59 1.41
CA LEU A 308 19.54 -18.40 0.85
C LEU A 308 19.99 -17.18 1.68
N GLY A 309 20.42 -16.11 1.01
CA GLY A 309 20.89 -14.90 1.69
C GLY A 309 20.59 -13.64 0.90
N VAL A 310 20.27 -12.56 1.61
CA VAL A 310 20.20 -11.20 1.04
C VAL A 310 21.14 -10.26 1.78
N THR A 311 21.82 -9.37 1.05
CA THR A 311 22.75 -8.39 1.63
C THR A 311 22.70 -7.06 0.88
N ALA A 312 22.53 -5.97 1.60
CA ALA A 312 22.58 -4.60 1.12
C ALA A 312 24.04 -4.16 1.02
N VAL A 313 24.63 -4.36 -0.16
CA VAL A 313 26.07 -4.18 -0.40
C VAL A 313 26.51 -2.74 -0.17
N THR A 314 25.64 -1.76 -0.42
CA THR A 314 25.93 -0.34 -0.23
C THR A 314 25.58 0.20 1.15
N ALA A 315 24.76 -0.51 1.94
CA ALA A 315 24.29 -0.06 3.25
C ALA A 315 25.38 -0.22 4.31
N ARG A 316 26.25 0.78 4.45
CA ARG A 316 27.32 0.78 5.45
C ARG A 316 26.73 0.89 6.85
N ASN A 317 26.99 -0.09 7.70
CA ASN A 317 26.42 -0.19 9.05
C ASN A 317 24.87 -0.16 9.04
N GLY A 318 24.24 -0.74 8.02
CA GLY A 318 22.79 -0.77 7.88
C GLY A 318 22.17 0.60 7.61
N ARG A 319 22.93 1.53 7.02
CA ARG A 319 22.48 2.88 6.68
C ARG A 319 22.84 3.26 5.25
N LEU A 320 21.92 3.96 4.59
CA LEU A 320 22.12 4.63 3.30
C LEU A 320 21.68 6.09 3.40
N ARG A 321 22.39 6.98 2.72
CA ARG A 321 22.09 8.41 2.69
C ARG A 321 21.44 8.80 1.37
N GLU A 322 20.74 9.92 1.39
CA GLU A 322 20.17 10.52 0.19
C GLU A 322 21.18 10.59 -0.98
N GLY A 323 20.76 10.08 -2.13
CA GLY A 323 21.60 9.98 -3.33
C GLY A 323 22.56 8.78 -3.36
N ASP A 324 22.62 7.95 -2.32
CA ASP A 324 23.36 6.69 -2.38
C ASP A 324 22.63 5.67 -3.27
N ASP A 325 23.40 4.87 -4.01
CA ASP A 325 22.87 3.75 -4.78
C ASP A 325 22.38 2.64 -3.85
N VAL A 326 21.17 2.15 -4.05
CA VAL A 326 20.66 0.95 -3.37
C VAL A 326 21.07 -0.30 -4.16
N ARG A 327 22.11 -1.00 -3.70
CA ARG A 327 22.57 -2.25 -4.33
C ARG A 327 22.40 -3.43 -3.40
N MET A 328 21.69 -4.45 -3.88
CA MET A 328 21.43 -5.68 -3.14
C MET A 328 22.12 -6.84 -3.83
N GLN A 329 22.66 -7.77 -3.05
CA GLN A 329 23.14 -9.06 -3.53
C GLN A 329 22.29 -10.15 -2.92
N VAL A 330 21.77 -11.04 -3.76
CA VAL A 330 21.00 -12.20 -3.34
C VAL A 330 21.80 -13.45 -3.69
N ALA A 331 21.99 -14.34 -2.72
CA ALA A 331 22.59 -15.65 -2.91
C ALA A 331 21.50 -16.72 -2.93
N ALA A 332 21.44 -17.51 -4.00
CA ALA A 332 20.52 -18.64 -4.11
C ALA A 332 20.84 -19.71 -3.04
N PRO A 333 19.83 -20.48 -2.60
CA PRO A 333 20.07 -21.63 -1.74
C PRO A 333 20.90 -22.70 -2.46
N ARG A 334 21.30 -23.75 -1.75
CA ARG A 334 22.08 -24.89 -2.29
C ARG A 334 21.30 -25.82 -3.23
N HIS A 335 20.28 -25.30 -3.91
CA HIS A 335 19.49 -25.99 -4.92
C HIS A 335 18.92 -24.96 -5.91
N ASP A 336 18.58 -25.41 -7.11
CA ASP A 336 17.90 -24.59 -8.10
C ASP A 336 16.57 -24.07 -7.54
N SER A 337 16.35 -22.76 -7.70
CA SER A 337 15.13 -22.12 -7.20
C SER A 337 14.75 -20.88 -8.01
N TYR A 338 13.48 -20.55 -7.93
CA TYR A 338 12.92 -19.29 -8.39
C TYR A 338 12.93 -18.32 -7.23
N LEU A 339 13.43 -17.11 -7.51
CA LEU A 339 13.47 -16.04 -6.52
C LEU A 339 12.31 -15.07 -6.70
N TRP A 340 11.94 -14.46 -5.60
CA TRP A 340 11.01 -13.36 -5.51
C TRP A 340 11.61 -12.34 -4.56
N VAL A 341 11.89 -11.12 -5.05
CA VAL A 341 12.54 -10.08 -4.25
C VAL A 341 11.67 -8.83 -4.18
N ASP A 342 11.38 -8.38 -2.97
CA ASP A 342 10.53 -7.23 -2.69
C ASP A 342 11.27 -6.21 -1.80
N TYR A 343 11.10 -4.93 -2.10
CA TYR A 343 11.60 -3.80 -1.33
C TYR A 343 10.41 -3.05 -0.72
N TYR A 344 10.34 -3.01 0.61
CA TYR A 344 9.34 -2.26 1.36
C TYR A 344 9.91 -0.92 1.77
N THR A 345 9.21 0.14 1.38
CA THR A 345 9.61 1.52 1.58
C THR A 345 9.22 2.03 2.97
N ALA A 346 9.80 3.16 3.39
CA ALA A 346 9.52 3.76 4.69
C ALA A 346 8.06 4.24 4.81
N GLU A 347 7.45 4.64 3.69
CA GLU A 347 6.03 5.05 3.62
C GLU A 347 5.02 3.90 3.55
N GLY A 348 5.49 2.64 3.46
CA GLY A 348 4.62 1.46 3.51
C GLY A 348 4.14 0.95 2.14
N SER A 349 4.90 1.21 1.10
CA SER A 349 4.70 0.63 -0.24
C SER A 349 5.70 -0.49 -0.52
N VAL A 350 5.44 -1.26 -1.57
CA VAL A 350 6.24 -2.40 -2.00
C VAL A 350 6.63 -2.20 -3.44
N MET A 351 7.93 -2.32 -3.71
CA MET A 351 8.50 -2.36 -5.05
C MET A 351 9.08 -3.74 -5.32
N HIS A 352 8.70 -4.34 -6.45
CA HIS A 352 9.09 -5.70 -6.81
C HIS A 352 10.35 -5.65 -7.69
N LEU A 353 11.45 -6.25 -7.23
CA LEU A 353 12.77 -6.03 -7.86
C LEU A 353 12.99 -6.91 -9.08
N ASN A 354 12.18 -7.96 -9.22
CA ASN A 354 12.29 -8.93 -10.30
C ASN A 354 10.95 -9.11 -11.04
N THR A 355 10.30 -8.00 -11.40
CA THR A 355 9.07 -8.01 -12.20
C THR A 355 9.27 -8.58 -13.61
N GLY A 356 8.21 -9.17 -14.16
CA GLY A 356 8.19 -9.74 -15.51
C GLY A 356 8.36 -11.25 -15.46
N GLN A 357 9.59 -11.75 -15.68
CA GLN A 357 9.82 -13.19 -15.76
C GLN A 357 10.36 -13.77 -14.43
N PRO A 358 9.92 -14.98 -14.03
CA PRO A 358 10.47 -15.66 -12.87
C PRO A 358 11.99 -15.81 -12.99
N VAL A 359 12.72 -15.20 -12.06
CA VAL A 359 14.18 -15.30 -12.04
C VAL A 359 14.56 -16.65 -11.43
N ARG A 360 15.05 -17.56 -12.28
CA ARG A 360 15.60 -18.85 -11.85
C ARG A 360 17.10 -18.71 -11.64
N LEU A 361 17.57 -19.09 -10.45
CA LEU A 361 18.99 -19.20 -10.13
C LEU A 361 19.38 -20.66 -9.89
N ARG A 362 20.61 -21.00 -10.25
CA ARG A 362 21.25 -22.27 -9.92
C ARG A 362 21.69 -22.28 -8.47
N ALA A 363 21.92 -23.48 -7.93
CA ALA A 363 22.43 -23.65 -6.58
C ALA A 363 23.65 -22.77 -6.27
N GLY A 364 23.54 -21.89 -5.27
CA GLY A 364 24.61 -20.98 -4.83
C GLY A 364 24.96 -19.83 -5.79
N GLU A 365 24.24 -19.68 -6.89
CA GLU A 365 24.40 -18.54 -7.80
C GLU A 365 24.04 -17.22 -7.10
N LYS A 366 24.70 -16.13 -7.50
CA LYS A 366 24.47 -14.80 -6.95
C LYS A 366 23.83 -13.90 -7.99
N LEU A 367 22.84 -13.13 -7.56
CA LEU A 367 22.17 -12.11 -8.34
C LEU A 367 22.43 -10.74 -7.71
N ASP A 368 23.03 -9.84 -8.47
CA ASP A 368 23.20 -8.44 -8.09
C ASP A 368 22.03 -7.62 -8.63
N LEU A 369 21.32 -6.93 -7.74
CA LEU A 369 20.19 -6.04 -8.06
C LEU A 369 20.63 -4.58 -7.88
N GLY A 370 20.15 -3.70 -8.77
CA GLY A 370 20.45 -2.26 -8.73
C GLY A 370 21.70 -1.83 -9.51
N ARG A 371 22.20 -2.61 -10.48
CA ARG A 371 23.34 -2.23 -11.34
C ARG A 371 22.98 -1.52 -12.65
N ASP A 372 21.93 -1.96 -13.34
CA ASP A 372 21.64 -1.54 -14.73
C ASP A 372 20.31 -0.77 -14.88
N ILE A 373 19.90 -0.01 -13.86
CA ILE A 373 18.55 0.58 -13.79
C ILE A 373 18.64 2.13 -13.76
N PRO A 374 17.89 2.88 -14.60
CA PRO A 374 17.96 4.33 -14.64
C PRO A 374 17.45 4.97 -13.35
N ALA A 375 18.30 5.79 -12.69
CA ALA A 375 18.09 6.86 -11.67
C ALA A 375 17.05 6.71 -10.53
N SER A 376 16.17 5.70 -10.56
CA SER A 376 15.02 5.47 -9.68
C SER A 376 15.37 4.65 -8.43
N TRP A 377 16.65 4.28 -8.27
CA TRP A 377 17.19 3.49 -7.16
C TRP A 377 18.21 4.26 -6.32
N LEU A 378 18.11 5.59 -6.35
CA LEU A 378 18.78 6.46 -5.40
C LEU A 378 17.92 6.57 -4.16
N VAL A 379 18.55 6.59 -2.98
CA VAL A 379 17.82 6.91 -1.75
C VAL A 379 17.26 8.32 -1.85
N ALA A 380 15.95 8.43 -1.71
CA ALA A 380 15.19 9.68 -1.75
C ALA A 380 14.20 9.73 -0.58
N PRO A 381 13.64 10.91 -0.27
CA PRO A 381 12.55 11.01 0.68
C PRO A 381 11.33 10.16 0.26
N PRO A 382 10.55 9.62 1.22
CA PRO A 382 10.72 9.78 2.66
C PRO A 382 11.78 8.83 3.26
N PHE A 383 12.53 9.36 4.23
CA PHE A 383 13.57 8.62 4.93
C PHE A 383 13.03 7.81 6.10
N GLY A 384 13.63 6.65 6.37
CA GLY A 384 13.33 5.82 7.53
C GLY A 384 13.76 4.37 7.36
N THR A 385 13.18 3.50 8.19
CA THR A 385 13.41 2.06 8.11
C THR A 385 12.81 1.51 6.83
N VAL A 386 13.60 0.70 6.12
CA VAL A 386 13.18 -0.04 4.93
C VAL A 386 13.55 -1.52 5.08
N LEU A 387 12.91 -2.38 4.30
CA LEU A 387 13.09 -3.83 4.36
C LEU A 387 13.19 -4.41 2.96
N VAL A 388 14.20 -5.25 2.73
CA VAL A 388 14.24 -6.11 1.55
C VAL A 388 13.98 -7.54 1.97
N THR A 389 13.07 -8.21 1.26
CA THR A 389 12.76 -9.62 1.47
C THR A 389 13.05 -10.42 0.21
N VAL A 390 13.55 -11.64 0.40
CA VAL A 390 13.73 -12.62 -0.66
C VAL A 390 12.97 -13.88 -0.28
N LEU A 391 12.14 -14.37 -1.19
CA LEU A 391 11.57 -15.71 -1.14
C LEU A 391 12.21 -16.59 -2.21
N SER A 392 12.38 -17.85 -1.88
CA SER A 392 12.92 -18.87 -2.78
C SER A 392 12.03 -20.10 -2.76
N SER A 393 11.68 -20.60 -3.94
CA SER A 393 10.89 -21.81 -4.11
C SER A 393 11.44 -22.67 -5.27
N PRO A 394 11.38 -24.01 -5.19
CA PRO A 394 11.70 -24.89 -6.33
C PRO A 394 10.78 -24.69 -7.56
N THR A 395 9.57 -24.19 -7.34
CA THR A 395 8.58 -23.91 -8.39
C THR A 395 8.34 -22.40 -8.50
N PRO A 396 7.98 -21.88 -9.69
CA PRO A 396 7.58 -20.49 -9.84
C PRO A 396 6.41 -20.14 -8.91
N PHE A 397 6.39 -18.90 -8.43
CA PHE A 397 5.26 -18.40 -7.67
C PHE A 397 4.11 -18.01 -8.61
N ASP A 398 2.89 -18.40 -8.27
CA ASP A 398 1.70 -18.06 -9.04
C ASP A 398 1.47 -16.54 -9.04
N GLY A 399 1.09 -16.00 -10.19
CA GLY A 399 0.85 -14.56 -10.36
C GLY A 399 2.12 -13.69 -10.35
N ALA A 400 3.33 -14.28 -10.32
CA ALA A 400 4.57 -13.50 -10.26
C ALA A 400 4.78 -12.56 -11.46
N ALA A 401 4.23 -12.91 -12.63
CA ALA A 401 4.42 -12.19 -13.90
C ALA A 401 3.49 -10.99 -14.09
N ASP A 402 2.29 -11.02 -13.49
CA ASP A 402 1.25 -10.00 -13.66
C ASP A 402 1.27 -8.94 -12.55
N ARG A 403 2.35 -8.89 -11.76
CA ARG A 403 2.46 -7.94 -10.65
C ARG A 403 2.82 -6.55 -11.17
N PRO A 404 2.16 -5.51 -10.67
CA PRO A 404 2.62 -4.16 -10.91
C PRO A 404 4.05 -4.02 -10.36
N PRO A 405 4.91 -3.15 -10.91
CA PRO A 405 6.24 -2.91 -10.36
C PRO A 405 6.23 -2.30 -8.96
N TYR A 406 5.14 -1.64 -8.60
CA TYR A 406 4.94 -0.96 -7.33
C TYR A 406 3.48 -1.08 -6.89
N GLU A 407 3.24 -1.32 -5.60
CA GLU A 407 1.90 -1.37 -4.98
C GLU A 407 1.94 -1.06 -3.48
N LEU A 408 0.78 -0.79 -2.87
CA LEU A 408 0.68 -0.60 -1.42
C LEU A 408 0.86 -1.93 -0.67
N ALA A 409 1.57 -1.91 0.46
CA ALA A 409 1.77 -3.13 1.24
C ALA A 409 0.45 -3.74 1.76
N SER A 410 -0.57 -2.93 2.02
CA SER A 410 -1.88 -3.42 2.44
C SER A 410 -2.54 -4.32 1.39
N ALA A 411 -2.38 -3.99 0.12
CA ALA A 411 -2.88 -4.80 -0.99
C ALA A 411 -2.01 -6.04 -1.21
N TYR A 412 -0.69 -5.89 -1.04
CA TYR A 412 0.27 -6.96 -1.30
C TYR A 412 0.25 -8.08 -0.25
N LEU A 413 0.11 -7.72 1.04
CA LEU A 413 0.24 -8.66 2.16
C LEU A 413 -0.76 -9.82 2.10
N LEU A 414 -1.97 -9.60 1.57
CA LEU A 414 -2.94 -10.67 1.36
C LEU A 414 -2.42 -11.68 0.33
N ARG A 415 -1.91 -11.21 -0.80
CA ARG A 415 -1.35 -12.05 -1.86
C ARG A 415 -0.10 -12.80 -1.42
N LEU A 416 0.76 -12.14 -0.63
CA LEU A 416 1.92 -12.80 -0.02
C LEU A 416 1.48 -14.00 0.84
N ARG A 417 0.45 -13.81 1.69
CA ARG A 417 -0.09 -14.90 2.52
C ARG A 417 -0.69 -16.03 1.67
N GLU A 418 -1.41 -15.70 0.60
CA GLU A 418 -1.98 -16.68 -0.33
C GLU A 418 -0.89 -17.49 -1.04
N ALA A 419 0.17 -16.83 -1.55
CA ALA A 419 1.28 -17.49 -2.22
C ALA A 419 2.04 -18.44 -1.27
N LEU A 420 2.24 -18.04 -0.01
CA LEU A 420 2.86 -18.87 1.02
C LEU A 420 1.95 -20.03 1.43
N ALA A 421 0.62 -19.82 1.47
CA ALA A 421 -0.36 -20.85 1.78
C ALA A 421 -0.50 -21.88 0.64
N ALA A 422 -0.45 -21.46 -0.62
CA ALA A 422 -0.44 -22.35 -1.78
C ALA A 422 0.78 -23.28 -1.79
N ASN A 423 1.90 -22.82 -1.21
CA ASN A 423 3.14 -23.57 -1.06
C ASN A 423 3.30 -24.20 0.34
N LYS A 424 2.22 -24.29 1.12
CA LYS A 424 2.25 -24.84 2.48
C LYS A 424 2.70 -26.30 2.45
N GLY A 425 3.70 -26.63 3.28
CA GLY A 425 4.30 -27.96 3.34
C GLY A 425 5.51 -28.16 2.41
N ASN A 426 5.79 -27.21 1.51
CA ASN A 426 7.04 -27.23 0.75
C ASN A 426 8.21 -26.88 1.68
N GLU A 427 9.01 -27.88 2.06
CA GLU A 427 10.18 -27.67 2.93
C GLU A 427 11.24 -26.76 2.33
N ARG A 428 11.27 -26.65 0.99
CA ARG A 428 12.23 -25.82 0.25
C ARG A 428 11.69 -24.45 -0.10
N LEU A 429 10.48 -24.10 0.36
CA LEU A 429 10.07 -22.70 0.41
C LEU A 429 10.83 -22.01 1.55
N LEU A 430 11.65 -21.02 1.20
CA LEU A 430 12.57 -20.33 2.09
C LEU A 430 12.39 -18.82 1.98
N ALA A 431 12.75 -18.12 3.07
CA ALA A 431 12.82 -16.67 3.08
C ALA A 431 14.13 -16.21 3.69
N ASP A 432 14.60 -15.04 3.27
CA ASP A 432 15.54 -14.24 4.01
C ASP A 432 15.19 -12.75 3.84
N PHE A 433 15.64 -11.92 4.76
CA PHE A 433 15.31 -10.49 4.72
C PHE A 433 16.32 -9.66 5.49
N GLU A 434 16.41 -8.38 5.11
CA GLU A 434 17.36 -7.44 5.68
C GLU A 434 16.72 -6.06 5.87
N PHE A 435 16.97 -5.49 7.03
CA PHE A 435 16.56 -4.14 7.40
C PHE A 435 17.72 -3.18 7.30
N PHE A 436 17.44 -1.96 6.83
CA PHE A 436 18.37 -0.84 6.89
C PHE A 436 17.61 0.47 6.99
N GLU A 437 18.33 1.54 7.31
CA GLU A 437 17.79 2.89 7.44
C GLU A 437 18.20 3.75 6.25
N THR A 438 17.27 4.50 5.71
CA THR A 438 17.55 5.61 4.79
C THR A 438 17.53 6.93 5.57
N THR A 439 18.48 7.82 5.29
CA THR A 439 18.56 9.13 5.98
C THR A 439 18.84 10.27 5.00
N ALA A 440 18.46 11.49 5.38
CA ALA A 440 18.97 12.70 4.75
C ALA A 440 20.51 12.76 4.80
N ARG A 441 21.09 13.58 3.92
CA ARG A 441 22.54 13.68 3.73
C ARG A 441 23.30 14.30 4.91
#